data_AF-A0A8J6R562-F1
#
_entry.id   AF-A0A8J6R562-F1
#
_cell.length_a   1.000
_cell.length_b   1.000
_cell.length_c   1.000
_cell.angle_alpha   90.00
_cell.angle_beta   90.00
_cell.angle_gamma   90.00
#
_symmetry.space_group_name_H-M   'P 1'
#
loop_
_entity.id
_entity.type
_entity.pdbx_description
1 polymer ?
#
loop_
_entity_poly.entity_id
_entity_poly.type
_entity_poly.pdbx_seq_one_letter_code
_entity_poly.pdbx_strand_id
1 'polypeptide(L)'
;MKLNSKTLILLLLACGLGGFVYFYEIRGGGKGQEQQVQGSGQRIFAFEESQVQALTLTTSGQRLEFVKAPTPEAKAGASPSPGKQTEQATEKPTEKQSESKQPQSQWLLKAPEEGPANDASIAFLLSLLATGRSDRTIKAPLTQKADFGLDQPTATIELRLNDQKTHRFVLGKPDFNQSFWYAQADPATSGTPELSVLLVSPDFNNAVSRPLSEWKAAPEAPTPSPSPSPSAENAAPSPEPAPEDASPSPESPPPADSTNPSSSSSPSPDPGTSSTPAPPAE
;
A
#
# COMPACT_ATOMS: atom_id res chain seq x y z
N MET A 1 62.48 -22.59 -2.22
CA MET A 1 62.70 -22.85 -0.78
C MET A 1 62.02 -24.16 -0.41
N LYS A 2 62.72 -25.12 0.22
CA LYS A 2 62.10 -26.36 0.73
C LYS A 2 61.26 -25.98 1.95
N LEU A 3 59.94 -25.90 1.80
CA LEU A 3 59.06 -25.66 2.94
C LEU A 3 59.00 -26.93 3.79
N ASN A 4 59.34 -26.79 5.06
CA ASN A 4 59.26 -27.88 6.02
C ASN A 4 57.80 -28.24 6.25
N SER A 5 57.47 -29.54 6.32
CA SER A 5 56.09 -30.01 6.49
C SER A 5 55.40 -29.41 7.72
N LYS A 6 56.15 -29.05 8.76
CA LYS A 6 55.66 -28.34 9.94
C LYS A 6 55.21 -26.91 9.64
N THR A 7 55.90 -26.23 8.72
CA THR A 7 55.50 -24.90 8.22
C THR A 7 54.24 -25.00 7.35
N LEU A 8 54.11 -26.07 6.56
CA LEU A 8 52.90 -26.32 5.77
C LEU A 8 51.68 -26.59 6.66
N ILE A 9 51.85 -27.37 7.73
CA ILE A 9 50.79 -27.66 8.70
C ILE A 9 50.34 -26.39 9.43
N LEU A 10 51.29 -25.54 9.85
CA LEU A 10 50.97 -24.26 10.48
C LEU A 10 50.20 -23.31 9.54
N LEU A 11 50.54 -23.30 8.25
CA LEU A 11 49.84 -22.48 7.27
C LEU A 11 48.41 -22.98 7.03
N LEU A 12 48.21 -24.29 6.92
CA LEU A 12 46.88 -24.88 6.80
C LEU A 12 46.02 -24.65 8.06
N LEU A 13 46.63 -24.72 9.25
CA LEU A 13 45.95 -24.43 10.50
C LEU A 13 45.53 -22.94 10.57
N ALA A 14 46.40 -22.03 10.15
CA ALA A 14 46.10 -20.60 10.10
C ALA A 14 44.97 -20.28 9.10
N CYS A 15 44.97 -20.91 7.92
CA CYS A 15 43.85 -20.79 6.97
C CYS A 15 42.57 -21.43 7.49
N GLY A 16 42.65 -22.56 8.22
CA GLY A 16 41.50 -23.22 8.84
C GLY A 16 40.85 -22.35 9.92
N LEU A 17 41.65 -21.77 10.82
CA LEU A 17 41.14 -20.83 11.83
C LEU A 17 40.63 -19.53 11.20
N GLY A 18 41.35 -18.98 10.21
CA GLY A 18 40.91 -17.79 9.49
C GLY A 18 39.58 -18.02 8.76
N GLY A 19 39.42 -19.17 8.10
CA GLY A 19 38.17 -19.56 7.46
C GLY A 19 37.04 -19.83 8.45
N PHE A 20 37.34 -20.43 9.61
CA PHE A 20 36.37 -20.68 10.68
C PHE A 20 35.87 -19.37 11.31
N VAL A 21 36.77 -18.43 11.62
CA VAL A 21 36.42 -17.10 12.14
C VAL A 21 35.66 -16.31 11.08
N TYR A 22 36.11 -16.31 9.82
CA TYR A 22 35.39 -15.68 8.72
C TYR A 22 33.96 -16.24 8.59
N PHE A 23 33.79 -17.56 8.67
CA PHE A 23 32.48 -18.18 8.59
C PHE A 23 31.60 -17.84 9.79
N TYR A 24 32.14 -17.81 11.01
CA TYR A 24 31.38 -17.52 12.22
C TYR A 24 31.08 -16.03 12.44
N GLU A 25 31.96 -15.11 12.06
CA GLU A 25 31.68 -13.67 12.16
C GLU A 25 30.89 -13.14 10.96
N ILE A 26 31.25 -13.50 9.72
CA ILE A 26 30.64 -12.89 8.52
C ILE A 26 29.40 -13.65 8.05
N ARG A 27 29.27 -14.95 8.35
CA ARG A 27 28.07 -15.74 8.01
C ARG A 27 27.22 -16.14 9.21
N GLY A 28 27.82 -16.28 10.40
CA GLY A 28 27.10 -16.46 11.68
C GLY A 28 26.58 -15.15 12.29
N GLY A 29 27.09 -14.01 11.84
CA GLY A 29 26.64 -12.65 12.19
C GLY A 29 25.72 -12.02 11.14
N GLY A 30 24.85 -12.80 10.49
CA GLY A 30 23.85 -12.35 9.52
C GLY A 30 22.73 -11.47 10.12
N LYS A 31 23.04 -10.60 11.09
CA LYS A 31 22.35 -9.31 11.26
C LYS A 31 23.01 -8.36 10.29
N GLY A 32 22.80 -8.62 8.99
CA GLY A 32 23.15 -7.69 7.94
C GLY A 32 22.48 -6.37 8.29
N GLN A 33 23.32 -5.38 8.58
CA GLN A 33 23.01 -4.02 8.16
C GLN A 33 22.66 -4.14 6.69
N GLU A 34 21.37 -4.22 6.37
CA GLU A 34 20.89 -4.09 5.01
C GLU A 34 21.49 -2.78 4.50
N GLN A 35 22.43 -2.94 3.58
CA GLN A 35 23.04 -1.87 2.86
C GLN A 35 21.94 -0.94 2.37
N GLN A 36 22.19 0.34 2.61
CA GLN A 36 21.49 1.48 2.06
C GLN A 36 21.32 1.30 0.54
N VAL A 37 20.23 0.66 0.13
CA VAL A 37 19.69 0.80 -1.21
C VAL A 37 18.99 2.16 -1.19
N GLN A 38 19.56 3.10 -1.92
CA GLN A 38 19.15 4.50 -2.05
C GLN A 38 17.62 4.65 -2.03
N GLY A 39 17.10 5.06 -0.87
CA GLY A 39 15.70 4.95 -0.46
C GLY A 39 15.65 4.76 1.06
N SER A 40 15.98 5.82 1.79
CA SER A 40 16.43 5.88 3.19
C SER A 40 15.39 5.51 4.27
N GLY A 41 14.74 4.35 4.20
CA GLY A 41 13.78 3.91 5.23
C GLY A 41 13.67 2.39 5.37
N GLN A 42 13.47 1.91 6.60
CA GLN A 42 13.31 0.47 6.90
C GLN A 42 11.91 0.01 6.48
N ARG A 43 11.81 -1.12 5.79
CA ARG A 43 10.51 -1.69 5.39
C ARG A 43 9.70 -2.10 6.63
N ILE A 44 8.40 -1.84 6.64
CA ILE A 44 7.52 -2.11 7.78
C ILE A 44 7.25 -3.63 7.92
N PHE A 45 6.89 -4.29 6.81
CA PHE A 45 6.68 -5.75 6.77
C PHE A 45 7.37 -6.39 5.58
N ALA A 46 7.72 -7.67 5.69
CA ALA A 46 8.30 -8.47 4.63
C ALA A 46 7.34 -9.61 4.23
N PHE A 47 6.28 -9.26 3.50
CA PHE A 47 5.37 -10.20 2.86
C PHE A 47 5.01 -9.74 1.44
N GLU A 48 4.56 -10.66 0.61
CA GLU A 48 3.97 -10.40 -0.70
C GLU A 48 2.45 -10.29 -0.57
N GLU A 49 1.81 -9.33 -1.26
CA GLU A 49 0.36 -9.13 -1.21
C GLU A 49 -0.44 -10.41 -1.51
N SER A 50 0.08 -11.24 -2.42
CA SER A 50 -0.53 -12.52 -2.80
C SER A 50 -0.65 -13.53 -1.65
N GLN A 51 0.19 -13.40 -0.61
CA GLN A 51 0.20 -14.27 0.56
C GLN A 51 -0.91 -13.92 1.55
N VAL A 52 -1.53 -12.74 1.46
CA VAL A 52 -2.57 -12.31 2.40
C VAL A 52 -3.88 -13.02 2.07
N GLN A 53 -4.46 -13.68 3.08
CA GLN A 53 -5.74 -14.39 2.98
C GLN A 53 -6.88 -13.67 3.68
N ALA A 54 -6.58 -12.98 4.78
CA ALA A 54 -7.56 -12.20 5.51
C ALA A 54 -6.94 -10.90 6.01
N LEU A 55 -7.77 -9.87 6.07
CA LEU A 55 -7.46 -8.54 6.53
C LEU A 55 -8.58 -8.09 7.46
N THR A 56 -8.23 -7.65 8.66
CA THR A 56 -9.16 -7.00 9.59
C THR A 56 -8.70 -5.58 9.82
N LEU A 57 -9.56 -4.61 9.56
CA LEU A 57 -9.32 -3.19 9.84
C LEU A 57 -10.25 -2.74 10.96
N THR A 58 -9.68 -2.31 12.08
CA THR A 58 -10.41 -1.71 13.20
C THR A 58 -10.05 -0.25 13.32
N THR A 59 -11.05 0.61 13.33
CA THR A 59 -10.93 2.06 13.60
C THR A 59 -11.88 2.42 14.73
N SER A 60 -11.87 3.67 15.20
CA SER A 60 -12.78 4.14 16.25
C SER A 60 -14.27 4.00 15.89
N GLY A 61 -14.62 4.08 14.60
CA GLY A 61 -16.01 4.08 14.14
C GLY A 61 -16.51 2.78 13.49
N GLN A 62 -15.61 1.87 13.12
CA GLN A 62 -15.99 0.67 12.37
C GLN A 62 -14.93 -0.44 12.47
N ARG A 63 -15.40 -1.68 12.35
CA ARG A 63 -14.58 -2.89 12.19
C ARG A 63 -14.96 -3.56 10.88
N LEU A 64 -13.98 -3.70 9.99
CA LEU A 64 -14.12 -4.33 8.69
C LEU A 64 -13.34 -5.63 8.68
N GLU A 65 -13.96 -6.69 8.20
CA GLU A 65 -13.32 -8.00 8.06
C GLU A 65 -13.39 -8.43 6.61
N PHE A 66 -12.23 -8.76 6.03
CA PHE A 66 -12.10 -9.13 4.64
C PHE A 66 -11.45 -10.51 4.53
N VAL A 67 -11.97 -11.33 3.61
CA VAL A 67 -11.40 -12.63 3.28
C VAL A 67 -11.27 -12.76 1.77
N LYS A 68 -10.17 -13.34 1.32
CA LYS A 68 -9.96 -13.65 -0.09
C LYS A 68 -10.79 -14.88 -0.44
N ALA A 69 -11.62 -14.80 -1.50
CA ALA A 69 -12.41 -15.94 -1.93
C ALA A 69 -11.47 -17.11 -2.32
N PRO A 70 -11.77 -18.36 -1.93
CA PRO A 70 -10.99 -19.50 -2.38
C PRO A 70 -11.10 -19.61 -3.90
N THR A 71 -9.97 -19.49 -4.60
CA THR A 71 -9.94 -19.73 -6.05
C THR A 71 -10.51 -21.14 -6.31
N PRO A 72 -11.48 -21.30 -7.23
CA PRO A 72 -12.15 -22.59 -7.46
C PRO A 72 -11.23 -23.75 -7.87
N GLU A 73 -9.94 -23.51 -8.13
CA GLU A 73 -8.94 -24.56 -8.36
C GLU A 73 -8.65 -25.45 -7.15
N ALA A 74 -8.93 -25.01 -5.91
CA ALA A 74 -8.68 -25.84 -4.71
C ALA A 74 -9.79 -26.88 -4.41
N LYS A 75 -10.84 -26.97 -5.24
CA LYS A 75 -11.92 -27.98 -5.14
C LYS A 75 -11.94 -29.01 -6.28
N ALA A 76 -10.85 -29.16 -7.04
CA ALA A 76 -10.74 -30.16 -8.12
C ALA A 76 -9.98 -31.44 -7.70
N GLY A 77 -10.00 -31.81 -6.42
CA GLY A 77 -9.44 -33.07 -5.91
C GLY A 77 -10.41 -34.27 -5.93
N ALA A 78 -11.62 -34.11 -6.49
CA ALA A 78 -12.56 -35.20 -6.69
C ALA A 78 -12.57 -35.63 -8.16
N SER A 79 -11.68 -36.59 -8.48
CA SER A 79 -11.82 -37.61 -9.54
C SER A 79 -12.48 -37.19 -10.88
N PRO A 80 -11.70 -36.85 -11.92
CA PRO A 80 -12.17 -37.08 -13.28
C PRO A 80 -12.16 -38.60 -13.56
N SER A 81 -13.34 -39.20 -13.61
CA SER A 81 -13.52 -40.55 -14.15
C SER A 81 -13.12 -40.54 -15.64
N PRO A 82 -12.35 -41.53 -16.13
CA PRO A 82 -11.84 -41.52 -17.49
C PRO A 82 -12.90 -42.01 -18.49
N GLY A 83 -13.04 -41.31 -19.62
CA GLY A 83 -13.54 -41.90 -20.85
C GLY A 83 -14.60 -41.10 -21.60
N LYS A 84 -14.19 -40.31 -22.58
CA LYS A 84 -14.18 -40.68 -24.01
C LYS A 84 -13.88 -39.45 -24.87
N GLN A 85 -12.88 -39.61 -25.72
CA GLN A 85 -12.59 -38.72 -26.85
C GLN A 85 -13.75 -38.77 -27.86
N THR A 86 -14.09 -37.64 -28.46
CA THR A 86 -14.41 -37.58 -29.89
C THR A 86 -13.96 -36.22 -30.43
N GLU A 87 -13.04 -36.31 -31.40
CA GLU A 87 -12.65 -35.37 -32.47
C GLU A 87 -13.83 -34.54 -33.04
N GLN A 88 -13.70 -33.40 -33.74
CA GLN A 88 -12.70 -32.91 -34.70
C GLN A 88 -13.08 -31.46 -35.11
N ALA A 89 -12.05 -30.63 -35.43
CA ALA A 89 -11.98 -29.62 -36.52
C ALA A 89 -12.96 -28.41 -36.50
N THR A 90 -12.69 -27.14 -36.86
CA THR A 90 -11.63 -26.35 -37.54
C THR A 90 -12.00 -24.89 -37.21
N GLU A 91 -11.12 -23.95 -36.84
CA GLU A 91 -10.61 -22.85 -37.68
C GLU A 91 -9.89 -21.82 -36.78
N LYS A 92 -8.87 -21.16 -37.32
CA LYS A 92 -7.99 -20.12 -36.74
C LYS A 92 -8.01 -18.92 -37.71
N PRO A 93 -7.60 -17.66 -37.41
CA PRO A 93 -7.45 -16.91 -36.15
C PRO A 93 -8.31 -15.62 -36.12
N THR A 94 -8.65 -15.08 -34.95
CA THR A 94 -8.76 -13.61 -34.82
C THR A 94 -8.23 -13.17 -33.46
N GLU A 95 -7.12 -12.48 -33.56
CA GLU A 95 -6.41 -11.73 -32.54
C GLU A 95 -7.35 -10.65 -31.97
N LYS A 96 -7.93 -10.91 -30.81
CA LYS A 96 -8.18 -9.86 -29.84
C LYS A 96 -7.42 -10.23 -28.59
N GLN A 97 -6.38 -9.45 -28.37
CA GLN A 97 -5.62 -9.30 -27.14
C GLN A 97 -6.58 -9.32 -25.95
N SER A 98 -6.84 -10.52 -25.44
CA SER A 98 -7.39 -10.71 -24.12
C SER A 98 -6.22 -10.42 -23.20
N GLU A 99 -6.10 -9.16 -22.79
CA GLU A 99 -5.30 -8.78 -21.64
C GLU A 99 -5.67 -9.77 -20.55
N SER A 100 -4.74 -10.65 -20.23
CA SER A 100 -4.93 -11.76 -19.31
C SER A 100 -5.14 -11.17 -17.94
N LYS A 101 -6.38 -10.77 -17.65
CA LYS A 101 -6.89 -10.55 -16.31
C LYS A 101 -6.83 -11.91 -15.65
N GLN A 102 -5.67 -12.20 -15.05
CA GLN A 102 -5.47 -13.31 -14.13
C GLN A 102 -6.72 -13.41 -13.26
N PRO A 103 -7.20 -14.61 -12.90
CA PRO A 103 -8.29 -14.74 -11.95
C PRO A 103 -7.81 -14.21 -10.60
N GLN A 104 -7.83 -12.90 -10.41
CA GLN A 104 -7.50 -12.26 -9.16
C GLN A 104 -8.63 -12.66 -8.22
N SER A 105 -8.29 -13.48 -7.22
CA SER A 105 -9.27 -13.92 -6.23
C SER A 105 -9.90 -12.67 -5.64
N GLN A 106 -11.22 -12.55 -5.81
CA GLN A 106 -11.98 -11.40 -5.37
C GLN A 106 -12.03 -11.34 -3.85
N TRP A 107 -11.83 -10.15 -3.29
CA TRP A 107 -12.01 -9.91 -1.87
C TRP A 107 -13.49 -9.84 -1.49
N LEU A 108 -13.84 -10.44 -0.36
CA LEU A 108 -15.18 -10.41 0.22
C LEU A 108 -15.14 -9.68 1.56
N LEU A 109 -16.06 -8.74 1.74
CA LEU A 109 -16.37 -8.13 3.04
C LEU A 109 -17.25 -9.11 3.83
N LYS A 110 -16.88 -9.35 5.08
CA LYS A 110 -17.57 -10.24 6.03
C LYS A 110 -18.26 -9.50 7.16
N ALA A 111 -17.74 -8.34 7.53
CA ALA A 111 -18.34 -7.47 8.52
C ALA A 111 -18.08 -6.00 8.14
N PRO A 112 -19.00 -5.07 8.41
CA PRO A 112 -20.31 -5.27 9.06
C PRO A 112 -21.39 -5.83 8.13
N GLU A 113 -21.20 -5.74 6.81
CA GLU A 113 -22.14 -6.22 5.80
C GLU A 113 -21.43 -7.25 4.91
N GLU A 114 -22.05 -8.41 4.68
CA GLU A 114 -21.47 -9.41 3.78
C GLU A 114 -21.66 -9.00 2.31
N GLY A 115 -20.59 -9.05 1.52
CA GLY A 115 -20.68 -8.75 0.09
C GLY A 115 -19.33 -8.67 -0.62
N PRO A 116 -19.32 -8.40 -1.94
CA PRO A 116 -18.10 -8.13 -2.66
C PRO A 116 -17.43 -6.87 -2.13
N ALA A 117 -16.14 -6.96 -1.83
CA ALA A 117 -15.34 -5.81 -1.41
C ALA A 117 -14.76 -5.08 -2.62
N ASN A 118 -14.29 -3.86 -2.41
CA ASN A 118 -13.54 -3.11 -3.39
C ASN A 118 -12.08 -3.59 -3.40
N ASP A 119 -11.73 -4.41 -4.39
CA ASP A 119 -10.37 -4.93 -4.55
C ASP A 119 -9.31 -3.81 -4.65
N ALA A 120 -9.61 -2.65 -5.26
CA ALA A 120 -8.65 -1.56 -5.40
C ALA A 120 -8.35 -0.88 -4.06
N SER A 121 -9.37 -0.67 -3.21
CA SER A 121 -9.19 -0.12 -1.86
C SER A 121 -8.35 -1.04 -0.99
N ILE A 122 -8.57 -2.35 -1.06
CA ILE A 122 -7.79 -3.35 -0.32
C ILE A 122 -6.36 -3.44 -0.85
N ALA A 123 -6.19 -3.53 -2.18
CA ALA A 123 -4.87 -3.59 -2.81
C ALA A 123 -4.01 -2.37 -2.44
N PHE A 124 -4.61 -1.16 -2.41
CA PHE A 124 -3.91 0.05 -1.96
C PHE A 124 -3.40 -0.08 -0.52
N LEU A 125 -4.23 -0.55 0.41
CA LEU A 125 -3.82 -0.74 1.80
C LEU A 125 -2.74 -1.82 1.95
N LEU A 126 -2.88 -2.95 1.25
CA LEU A 126 -1.89 -4.03 1.29
C LEU A 126 -0.56 -3.60 0.67
N SER A 127 -0.60 -2.85 -0.43
CA SER A 127 0.58 -2.27 -1.06
C SER A 127 1.31 -1.33 -0.10
N LEU A 128 0.59 -0.46 0.62
CA LEU A 128 1.17 0.39 1.65
C LEU A 128 1.83 -0.41 2.76
N LEU A 129 1.24 -1.51 3.22
CA LEU A 129 1.83 -2.35 4.28
C LEU A 129 3.06 -3.14 3.79
N ALA A 130 3.01 -3.66 2.56
CA ALA A 130 4.07 -4.48 1.97
C ALA A 130 5.28 -3.66 1.50
N THR A 131 5.03 -2.47 0.96
CA THR A 131 6.08 -1.59 0.39
C THR A 131 6.43 -0.40 1.28
N GLY A 132 5.58 -0.12 2.27
CA GLY A 132 5.73 0.99 3.20
C GLY A 132 7.05 0.91 3.97
N ARG A 133 7.62 2.09 4.15
CA ARG A 133 8.87 2.29 4.89
C ARG A 133 8.64 3.23 6.04
N SER A 134 9.37 2.99 7.12
CA SER A 134 9.52 3.92 8.22
C SER A 134 10.64 4.90 7.91
N ASP A 135 10.42 6.20 8.10
CA ASP A 135 11.47 7.23 8.04
C ASP A 135 12.53 6.98 9.12
N ARG A 136 12.06 6.73 10.34
CA ARG A 136 12.90 6.42 11.50
C ARG A 136 12.15 5.61 12.54
N THR A 137 12.89 5.00 13.44
CA THR A 137 12.34 4.27 14.59
C THR A 137 12.77 4.97 15.88
N ILE A 138 11.80 5.29 16.72
CA ILE A 138 11.99 5.85 18.06
C ILE A 138 11.91 4.72 19.07
N LYS A 139 12.91 4.65 19.96
CA LYS A 139 12.87 3.78 21.13
C LYS A 139 12.38 4.59 22.32
N ALA A 140 11.31 4.14 22.95
CA ALA A 140 10.70 4.85 24.07
C ALA A 140 10.26 3.86 25.15
N PRO A 141 10.23 4.25 26.43
CA PRO A 141 9.69 3.39 27.47
C PRO A 141 8.18 3.16 27.28
N LEU A 142 7.68 1.99 27.71
CA LEU A 142 6.25 1.63 27.64
C LEU A 142 5.34 2.65 28.33
N THR A 143 5.84 3.40 29.32
CA THR A 143 5.11 4.47 30.01
C THR A 143 4.71 5.62 29.08
N GLN A 144 5.41 5.83 27.96
CA GLN A 144 5.12 6.88 26.98
C GLN A 144 4.17 6.43 25.87
N LYS A 145 3.53 5.26 25.98
CA LYS A 145 2.65 4.72 24.93
C LYS A 145 1.55 5.70 24.49
N ALA A 146 0.98 6.45 25.44
CA ALA A 146 -0.05 7.46 25.18
C ALA A 146 0.50 8.72 24.46
N ASP A 147 1.77 9.05 24.66
CA ASP A 147 2.43 10.16 23.98
C ASP A 147 2.55 9.93 22.47
N PHE A 148 2.38 8.69 22.01
CA PHE A 148 2.34 8.30 20.60
C PHE A 148 0.93 7.95 20.10
N GLY A 149 -0.09 8.01 20.96
CA GLY A 149 -1.46 7.59 20.63
C GLY A 149 -1.60 6.09 20.36
N LEU A 150 -0.73 5.26 20.93
CA LEU A 150 -0.72 3.81 20.71
C LEU A 150 -1.57 3.05 21.74
N ASP A 151 -1.98 3.71 22.82
CA ASP A 151 -2.94 3.22 23.82
C ASP A 151 -4.37 3.21 23.27
N GLN A 152 -4.73 4.29 22.56
CA GLN A 152 -5.98 4.44 21.81
C GLN A 152 -5.64 4.67 20.34
N PRO A 153 -5.38 3.58 19.60
CA PRO A 153 -4.93 3.69 18.22
C PRO A 153 -6.01 4.29 17.31
N THR A 154 -5.58 5.11 16.36
CA THR A 154 -6.44 5.62 15.28
C THR A 154 -6.95 4.47 14.42
N ALA A 155 -6.08 3.51 14.13
CA ALA A 155 -6.45 2.28 13.42
C ALA A 155 -5.57 1.10 13.85
N THR A 156 -6.13 -0.10 13.80
CA THR A 156 -5.40 -1.36 13.94
C THR A 156 -5.74 -2.25 12.75
N ILE A 157 -4.70 -2.74 12.09
CA ILE A 157 -4.81 -3.65 10.95
C ILE A 157 -4.21 -4.98 11.37
N GLU A 158 -4.96 -6.06 11.16
CA GLU A 158 -4.49 -7.43 11.35
C GLU A 158 -4.53 -8.16 10.01
N LEU A 159 -3.41 -8.77 9.64
CA LEU A 159 -3.26 -9.54 8.41
C LEU A 159 -3.04 -10.99 8.77
N ARG A 160 -3.74 -11.91 8.10
CA ARG A 160 -3.44 -13.34 8.16
C ARG A 160 -2.91 -13.81 6.82
N LEU A 161 -1.69 -14.34 6.82
CA LEU A 161 -1.03 -14.87 5.64
C LEU A 161 -1.39 -16.34 5.36
N ASN A 162 -0.99 -16.85 4.20
CA ASN A 162 -1.15 -18.24 3.74
C ASN A 162 -0.34 -19.26 4.54
N ASP A 163 0.77 -18.84 5.13
CA ASP A 163 1.58 -19.64 6.06
C ASP A 163 1.05 -19.60 7.51
N GLN A 164 -0.14 -19.04 7.71
CA GLN A 164 -0.80 -18.83 9.01
C GLN A 164 -0.12 -17.81 9.92
N LYS A 165 0.92 -17.09 9.47
CA LYS A 165 1.45 -15.96 10.23
C LYS A 165 0.44 -14.82 10.28
N THR A 166 0.43 -14.13 11.40
CA THR A 166 -0.37 -12.92 11.60
C THR A 166 0.55 -11.74 11.79
N HIS A 167 0.32 -10.68 11.02
CA HIS A 167 0.94 -9.38 11.24
C HIS A 167 -0.08 -8.42 11.82
N ARG A 168 0.37 -7.56 12.74
CA ARG A 168 -0.46 -6.50 13.32
C ARG A 168 0.22 -5.15 13.16
N PHE A 169 -0.48 -4.23 12.52
CA PHE A 169 -0.06 -2.84 12.38
C PHE A 169 -0.97 -1.94 13.21
N VAL A 170 -0.38 -1.13 14.08
CA VAL A 170 -1.11 -0.21 14.96
C VAL A 170 -0.72 1.21 14.59
N LEU A 171 -1.69 1.99 14.11
CA LEU A 171 -1.51 3.40 13.76
C LEU A 171 -1.95 4.27 14.95
N GLY A 172 -1.03 5.09 15.44
CA GLY A 172 -1.25 6.03 16.53
C GLY A 172 -1.69 7.40 16.04
N LYS A 173 -1.13 8.46 16.62
CA LYS A 173 -1.44 9.86 16.27
C LYS A 173 -0.35 10.48 15.37
N PRO A 174 -0.60 11.63 14.73
CA PRO A 174 0.44 12.34 13.99
C PRO A 174 1.58 12.81 14.92
N ASP A 175 2.77 13.00 14.33
CA ASP A 175 3.88 13.65 15.01
C ASP A 175 3.61 15.15 15.25
N PHE A 176 4.51 15.83 15.96
CA PHE A 176 4.31 17.21 16.40
C PHE A 176 4.05 18.18 15.23
N ASN A 177 4.75 17.96 14.12
CA ASN A 177 4.68 18.73 12.87
C ASN A 177 3.70 18.13 11.84
N GLN A 178 2.94 17.08 12.22
CA GLN A 178 1.95 16.40 11.38
C GLN A 178 2.47 15.92 10.01
N SER A 179 3.78 15.73 9.91
CA SER A 179 4.43 15.24 8.68
C SER A 179 4.44 13.72 8.62
N PHE A 180 4.41 13.06 9.78
CA PHE A 180 4.39 11.61 9.90
C PHE A 180 3.35 11.16 10.92
N TRP A 181 3.07 9.86 10.91
CA TRP A 181 2.25 9.20 11.92
C TRP A 181 3.09 8.24 12.74
N TYR A 182 2.83 8.20 14.04
CA TYR A 182 3.40 7.16 14.89
C TYR A 182 2.71 5.82 14.61
N ALA A 183 3.49 4.74 14.53
CA ALA A 183 2.94 3.41 14.34
C ALA A 183 3.76 2.33 15.05
N GLN A 184 3.20 1.13 15.15
CA GLN A 184 3.93 -0.09 15.53
C GLN A 184 3.62 -1.21 14.56
N ALA A 185 4.66 -1.98 14.22
CA ALA A 185 4.54 -3.23 13.50
C ALA A 185 4.81 -4.38 14.48
N ASP A 186 3.93 -5.38 14.49
CA ASP A 186 3.95 -6.56 15.35
C ASP A 186 4.29 -6.26 16.83
N PRO A 187 3.51 -5.37 17.49
CA PRO A 187 3.80 -5.04 18.88
C PRO A 187 3.63 -6.27 19.77
N ALA A 188 4.65 -6.52 20.60
CA ALA A 188 4.66 -7.64 21.54
C ALA A 188 3.47 -7.57 22.50
N THR A 189 2.81 -8.71 22.71
CA THR A 189 1.51 -8.77 23.40
C THR A 189 1.60 -8.51 24.90
N SER A 190 2.77 -8.62 25.55
CA SER A 190 3.02 -8.20 26.94
C SER A 190 4.51 -8.36 27.33
N GLY A 191 4.99 -7.55 28.28
CA GLY A 191 6.27 -7.79 28.97
C GLY A 191 7.51 -7.11 28.39
N THR A 192 7.39 -6.35 27.30
CA THR A 192 8.51 -5.54 26.77
C THR A 192 8.49 -4.15 27.41
N PRO A 193 9.55 -3.72 28.12
CA PRO A 193 9.58 -2.41 28.77
C PRO A 193 9.81 -1.24 27.78
N GLU A 194 10.18 -1.55 26.54
CA GLU A 194 10.50 -0.58 25.49
C GLU A 194 9.57 -0.75 24.27
N LEU A 195 9.12 0.38 23.73
CA LEU A 195 8.35 0.54 22.51
C LEU A 195 9.29 0.82 21.34
N SER A 196 9.05 0.14 20.23
CA SER A 196 9.61 0.52 18.93
C SER A 196 8.56 1.26 18.14
N VAL A 197 8.64 2.59 18.10
CA VAL A 197 7.65 3.45 17.43
C VAL A 197 8.21 3.86 16.07
N LEU A 198 7.46 3.56 15.01
CA LEU A 198 7.79 3.89 13.63
C LEU A 198 7.20 5.26 13.26
N LEU A 199 7.90 6.03 12.42
CA LEU A 199 7.33 7.19 11.73
C LEU A 199 6.97 6.81 10.30
N VAL A 200 5.67 6.78 10.01
CA VAL A 200 5.13 6.34 8.72
C VAL A 200 4.45 7.47 7.95
N SER A 201 4.31 7.30 6.63
CA SER A 201 3.64 8.28 5.74
C SER A 201 2.20 8.58 6.20
N PRO A 202 1.70 9.82 6.02
CA PRO A 202 0.28 10.15 6.18
C PRO A 202 -0.67 9.28 5.33
N ASP A 203 -0.18 8.65 4.26
CA ASP A 203 -0.96 7.74 3.41
C ASP A 203 -1.59 6.58 4.20
N PHE A 204 -0.98 6.15 5.29
CA PHE A 204 -1.58 5.13 6.17
C PHE A 204 -2.90 5.62 6.78
N ASN A 205 -2.94 6.86 7.26
CA ASN A 205 -4.18 7.45 7.78
C ASN A 205 -5.21 7.64 6.65
N ASN A 206 -4.78 8.12 5.49
CA ASN A 206 -5.67 8.29 4.32
C ASN A 206 -6.28 6.96 3.86
N ALA A 207 -5.51 5.87 3.92
CA ALA A 207 -5.99 4.55 3.55
C ALA A 207 -7.06 4.03 4.52
N VAL A 208 -6.86 4.18 5.84
CA VAL A 208 -7.75 3.59 6.87
C VAL A 208 -8.96 4.46 7.22
N SER A 209 -8.92 5.76 6.93
CA SER A 209 -10.02 6.70 7.22
C SER A 209 -11.14 6.71 6.17
N ARG A 210 -11.08 5.79 5.19
CA ARG A 210 -12.09 5.65 4.14
C ARG A 210 -13.47 5.26 4.71
N PRO A 211 -14.58 5.83 4.20
CA PRO A 211 -15.92 5.42 4.58
C PRO A 211 -16.22 3.98 4.13
N LEU A 212 -17.14 3.28 4.82
CA LEU A 212 -17.53 1.90 4.51
C LEU A 212 -17.88 1.68 3.02
N SER A 213 -18.54 2.64 2.37
CA SER A 213 -18.94 2.54 0.96
C SER A 213 -17.75 2.40 0.00
N GLU A 214 -16.58 2.95 0.32
CA GLU A 214 -15.36 2.83 -0.48
C GLU A 214 -14.72 1.44 -0.37
N TRP A 215 -15.05 0.69 0.68
CA TRP A 215 -14.58 -0.67 0.91
C TRP A 215 -15.49 -1.73 0.27
N LYS A 216 -16.70 -1.34 -0.13
CA LYS A 216 -17.66 -2.20 -0.84
C LYS A 216 -17.45 -2.04 -2.34
N ALA A 217 -17.66 -3.12 -3.10
CA ALA A 217 -17.65 -3.01 -4.55
C ALA A 217 -18.69 -1.98 -5.01
N ALA A 218 -18.29 -1.12 -5.94
CA ALA A 218 -19.24 -0.21 -6.58
C ALA A 218 -20.28 -1.05 -7.35
N PRO A 219 -21.57 -0.65 -7.35
CA PRO A 219 -22.53 -1.21 -8.28
C PRO A 219 -21.95 -1.04 -9.69
N GLU A 220 -21.77 -2.13 -10.43
CA GLU A 220 -21.30 -2.07 -11.81
C GLU A 220 -22.22 -1.11 -12.58
N ALA A 221 -21.67 0.02 -13.03
CA ALA A 221 -22.38 0.85 -13.99
C ALA A 221 -22.67 -0.02 -15.22
N PRO A 222 -23.89 0.00 -15.78
CA PRO A 222 -24.18 -0.76 -16.99
C PRO A 222 -23.16 -0.36 -18.05
N THR A 223 -22.45 -1.36 -18.57
CA THR A 223 -21.49 -1.17 -19.67
C THR A 223 -22.18 -0.37 -20.78
N PRO A 224 -21.54 0.66 -21.36
CA PRO A 224 -22.10 1.29 -22.55
C PRO A 224 -22.21 0.21 -23.62
N SER A 225 -23.45 -0.17 -23.92
CA SER A 225 -23.79 -1.01 -25.07
C SER A 225 -23.04 -0.46 -26.30
N PRO A 226 -22.42 -1.30 -27.14
CA PRO A 226 -21.67 -0.82 -28.28
C PRO A 226 -22.59 0.05 -29.14
N SER A 227 -22.34 1.36 -29.13
CA SER A 227 -22.96 2.28 -30.07
C SER A 227 -22.62 1.79 -31.48
N PRO A 228 -23.61 1.56 -32.36
CA PRO A 228 -23.31 1.13 -33.72
C PRO A 228 -22.45 2.21 -34.39
N SER A 229 -21.19 1.85 -34.67
CA SER A 229 -20.34 2.63 -35.56
C SER A 229 -21.05 2.70 -36.92
N PRO A 230 -21.18 3.87 -37.55
CA PRO A 230 -21.82 3.97 -38.84
C PRO A 230 -20.94 3.26 -39.86
N SER A 231 -21.42 2.12 -40.39
CA SER A 231 -20.88 1.52 -41.60
C SER A 231 -20.91 2.57 -42.71
N ALA A 232 -19.72 2.86 -43.23
CA ALA A 232 -19.57 3.56 -44.49
C ALA A 232 -20.21 2.71 -45.60
N GLU A 233 -21.38 3.12 -46.09
CA GLU A 233 -21.97 2.57 -47.30
C GLU A 233 -22.09 3.67 -48.36
N ASN A 234 -21.33 3.43 -49.43
CA ASN A 234 -21.49 3.91 -50.80
C ASN A 234 -21.18 5.37 -51.16
N ALA A 235 -20.01 5.50 -51.80
CA ALA A 235 -19.82 5.93 -53.19
C ALA A 235 -20.45 7.27 -53.66
N ALA A 236 -19.54 8.16 -54.07
CA ALA A 236 -19.76 9.41 -54.79
C ALA A 236 -20.64 9.27 -56.06
N PRO A 237 -21.10 10.40 -56.64
CA PRO A 237 -20.22 11.06 -57.60
C PRO A 237 -20.12 12.59 -57.43
N SER A 238 -18.95 13.10 -57.79
CA SER A 238 -18.64 14.52 -58.06
C SER A 238 -19.51 15.05 -59.22
N PRO A 239 -19.83 16.36 -59.25
CA PRO A 239 -19.06 17.23 -60.15
C PRO A 239 -18.66 18.60 -59.56
N GLU A 240 -17.47 19.06 -59.96
CA GLU A 240 -16.92 20.44 -59.92
C GLU A 240 -17.53 21.34 -61.04
N PRO A 241 -17.21 22.64 -61.23
CA PRO A 241 -16.60 23.69 -60.35
C PRO A 241 -17.27 25.12 -60.42
N ALA A 242 -16.84 26.00 -59.49
CA ALA A 242 -16.59 27.48 -59.60
C ALA A 242 -17.74 28.53 -59.60
N PRO A 243 -17.47 29.84 -59.33
CA PRO A 243 -16.30 30.51 -58.74
C PRO A 243 -16.59 31.49 -57.56
N GLU A 244 -15.50 31.85 -56.86
CA GLU A 244 -15.13 33.16 -56.27
C GLU A 244 -16.23 34.15 -55.81
N ASP A 245 -16.22 34.48 -54.50
CA ASP A 245 -16.17 35.90 -54.11
C ASP A 245 -15.52 36.10 -52.71
N ALA A 246 -14.62 37.06 -52.67
CA ALA A 246 -14.12 37.89 -51.57
C ALA A 246 -13.78 37.29 -50.17
N SER A 247 -12.47 37.23 -49.90
CA SER A 247 -11.87 37.72 -48.65
C SER A 247 -12.10 39.25 -48.51
N PRO A 248 -11.98 39.93 -47.33
CA PRO A 248 -11.07 39.59 -46.23
C PRO A 248 -11.52 39.95 -44.77
N SER A 249 -10.68 39.49 -43.83
CA SER A 249 -10.16 40.25 -42.67
C SER A 249 -10.92 40.35 -41.33
N PRO A 250 -10.16 40.63 -40.23
CA PRO A 250 -10.41 40.14 -38.89
C PRO A 250 -10.94 41.23 -37.93
N GLU A 251 -11.52 40.83 -36.80
CA GLU A 251 -11.67 41.76 -35.67
C GLU A 251 -11.54 41.01 -34.33
N SER A 252 -10.41 41.25 -33.66
CA SER A 252 -10.35 41.36 -32.20
C SER A 252 -10.53 42.84 -31.87
N PRO A 253 -11.08 43.23 -30.70
CA PRO A 253 -10.16 43.69 -29.64
C PRO A 253 -10.72 43.34 -28.22
N PRO A 254 -10.26 43.94 -27.09
CA PRO A 254 -9.31 43.32 -26.15
C PRO A 254 -9.88 43.34 -24.68
N PRO A 255 -9.09 43.15 -23.60
CA PRO A 255 -9.57 42.71 -22.29
C PRO A 255 -10.08 43.85 -21.40
N ALA A 256 -11.06 43.56 -20.54
CA ALA A 256 -11.40 44.40 -19.41
C ALA A 256 -10.61 43.96 -18.18
N ASP A 257 -9.59 44.76 -17.90
CA ASP A 257 -8.96 44.92 -16.61
C ASP A 257 -10.01 45.32 -15.56
N SER A 258 -9.98 44.68 -14.39
CA SER A 258 -10.59 45.19 -13.17
C SER A 258 -9.78 44.68 -12.00
N THR A 259 -8.66 45.35 -11.80
CA THR A 259 -8.13 45.69 -10.49
C THR A 259 -9.25 45.89 -9.46
N ASN A 260 -9.27 45.07 -8.41
CA ASN A 260 -9.92 45.41 -7.15
C ASN A 260 -8.87 45.38 -6.04
N PRO A 261 -8.48 46.53 -5.46
CA PRO A 261 -7.55 46.58 -4.35
C PRO A 261 -8.28 46.58 -2.99
N SER A 262 -7.53 46.16 -1.97
CA SER A 262 -7.66 46.57 -0.56
C SER A 262 -8.80 46.00 0.28
N SER A 263 -8.41 45.21 1.30
CA SER A 263 -8.73 45.41 2.74
C SER A 263 -8.10 44.23 3.50
N SER A 264 -6.83 44.27 3.92
CA SER A 264 -6.35 44.88 5.18
C SER A 264 -7.38 44.88 6.30
N SER A 265 -7.24 43.95 7.25
CA SER A 265 -7.64 44.09 8.66
C SER A 265 -6.99 42.98 9.49
N SER A 266 -5.76 43.23 9.93
CA SER A 266 -5.33 42.82 11.28
C SER A 266 -5.84 43.87 12.27
N PRO A 267 -6.15 43.46 13.50
CA PRO A 267 -5.39 44.03 14.61
C PRO A 267 -4.95 42.99 15.66
N SER A 268 -3.65 43.08 15.94
CA SER A 268 -2.89 43.01 17.21
C SER A 268 -3.28 42.11 18.41
N PRO A 269 -2.26 41.68 19.19
CA PRO A 269 -2.38 40.78 20.33
C PRO A 269 -2.67 41.52 21.65
N ASP A 270 -3.36 40.82 22.55
CA ASP A 270 -3.54 41.20 23.95
C ASP A 270 -2.47 40.51 24.84
N PRO A 271 -1.70 41.26 25.66
CA PRO A 271 -0.90 40.70 26.74
C PRO A 271 -1.44 41.14 28.11
N GLY A 272 -1.94 40.17 28.89
CA GLY A 272 -2.29 40.34 30.30
C GLY A 272 -3.12 39.14 30.74
N THR A 273 -2.95 38.51 31.89
CA THR A 273 -2.19 38.83 33.10
C THR A 273 -2.13 37.52 33.92
N SER A 274 -1.04 37.37 34.67
CA SER A 274 -0.86 36.39 35.74
C SER A 274 -2.10 36.20 36.61
N SER A 275 -2.38 34.96 37.02
CA SER A 275 -2.84 34.64 38.38
C SER A 275 -2.70 33.14 38.67
N THR A 276 -1.60 32.81 39.34
CA THR A 276 -1.49 31.67 40.25
C THR A 276 -2.47 31.82 41.41
N PRO A 277 -3.06 30.71 41.88
CA PRO A 277 -3.18 30.51 43.32
C PRO A 277 -2.54 29.20 43.79
N ALA A 278 -1.90 29.31 44.96
CA ALA A 278 -1.27 28.28 45.76
C ALA A 278 -2.28 27.23 46.32
N PRO A 279 -1.81 26.07 46.82
CA PRO A 279 -2.67 24.97 47.27
C PRO A 279 -3.16 25.17 48.72
N PRO A 280 -4.28 24.55 49.13
CA PRO A 280 -4.54 24.31 50.53
C PRO A 280 -3.91 22.99 51.01
N ALA A 281 -3.36 23.05 52.21
CA ALA A 281 -2.92 21.92 53.01
C ALA A 281 -4.11 21.31 53.77
N GLU A 282 -4.25 19.98 53.70
CA GLU A 282 -4.42 19.04 54.82
C GLU A 282 -4.43 17.60 54.28
#